data_AF-A0A948V1R4-F1
#
_entry.id   AF-A0A948V1R4-F1
#
_cell.length_a   1.000
_cell.length_b   1.000
_cell.length_c   1.000
_cell.angle_alpha   90.00
_cell.angle_beta   90.00
_cell.angle_gamma   90.00
#
_symmetry.space_group_name_H-M   'P 1'
#
loop_
_entity.id
_entity.type
_entity.pdbx_description
1 polymer ?
#
loop_
_entity_poly.entity_id
_entity_poly.type
_entity_poly.pdbx_seq_one_letter_code
_entity_poly.pdbx_strand_id
1 'polypeptide(L)'
;MLALIIREHVLLIGPPGTGKSAAVRGLAASVNAQSFEYLIGRFTEPSELFGALDLNALKDGKILPVTEGMLPEAEVAFLDEIFLGSTAILNTLLGILNERVYRRGQFMVRSPLLSCVGASNHLPEDGLLAAFADRFLFTHFVDPVDDAELQQLLTAGWGELTGVSGAAAAPMPRSVLDTLHAGHLAIDIDPVREAYAHCLRKLRLLGVVISDRKSVQALKAIAAAAMLRGSQSAGIEDLWPLAFMVQNRDQQHEVRELLAEELRFASNPVLSGSVIAATYGIAAHGARLTQQGHELLAVKPGTSEMDQWLVKLETHLVHIGAAFSDDTIPAGLKQVKDDILKHLAPADGQPVEVHG
;
A
#
# COMPACT_ATOMS: atom_id res chain seq x y z
N MET A 1 7.90 5.77 5.50
CA MET A 1 8.63 7.04 5.34
C MET A 1 7.76 8.14 4.73
N LEU A 2 7.22 8.00 3.51
CA LEU A 2 6.41 9.06 2.86
C LEU A 2 5.29 9.59 3.77
N ALA A 3 4.52 8.69 4.38
CA ALA A 3 3.45 9.02 5.32
C ALA A 3 3.92 9.83 6.56
N LEU A 4 5.14 9.58 7.08
CA LEU A 4 5.70 10.36 8.18
C LEU A 4 6.00 11.80 7.75
N ILE A 5 6.60 11.98 6.57
CA ILE A 5 6.96 13.29 6.02
C ILE A 5 5.72 14.14 5.82
N ILE A 6 4.64 13.57 5.26
CA ILE A 6 3.40 14.33 5.00
C ILE A 6 2.45 14.36 6.20
N ARG A 7 2.83 13.70 7.30
CA ARG A 7 2.04 13.49 8.52
C ARG A 7 0.65 12.87 8.24
N GLU A 8 0.62 11.82 7.43
CA GLU A 8 -0.59 11.05 7.12
C GLU A 8 -0.45 9.60 7.64
N HIS A 9 -1.56 8.86 7.64
CA HIS A 9 -1.65 7.52 8.24
C HIS A 9 -1.64 6.41 7.18
N VAL A 10 -1.15 5.23 7.56
CA VAL A 10 -1.04 4.04 6.71
C VAL A 10 -1.88 2.91 7.27
N LEU A 11 -2.60 2.21 6.40
CA LEU A 11 -3.32 0.98 6.74
C LEU A 11 -2.59 -0.21 6.12
N LEU A 12 -2.24 -1.20 6.93
CA LEU A 12 -1.63 -2.46 6.50
C LEU A 12 -2.68 -3.56 6.59
N ILE A 13 -2.97 -4.20 5.45
CA ILE A 13 -3.96 -5.28 5.37
C ILE A 13 -3.26 -6.57 4.96
N GLY A 14 -3.36 -7.61 5.77
CA GLY A 14 -2.75 -8.90 5.45
C GLY A 14 -2.78 -9.87 6.62
N PRO A 15 -2.44 -11.15 6.40
CA PRO A 15 -2.54 -12.18 7.44
C PRO A 15 -1.62 -11.88 8.65
N PRO A 16 -1.90 -12.49 9.81
CA PRO A 16 -1.02 -12.38 10.97
C PRO A 16 0.34 -13.03 10.68
N GLY A 17 1.40 -12.56 11.34
CA GLY A 17 2.75 -13.13 11.18
C GLY A 17 3.56 -12.61 9.99
N THR A 18 3.05 -11.66 9.20
CA THR A 18 3.78 -11.04 8.06
C THR A 18 4.75 -9.93 8.45
N GLY A 19 5.13 -9.83 9.73
CA GLY A 19 6.12 -8.85 10.19
C GLY A 19 5.66 -7.38 10.22
N LYS A 20 4.35 -7.10 10.10
CA LYS A 20 3.79 -5.73 10.14
C LYS A 20 4.29 -4.91 11.34
N SER A 21 4.20 -5.46 12.54
CA SER A 21 4.66 -4.80 13.77
C SER A 21 6.17 -4.56 13.78
N ALA A 22 6.95 -5.54 13.28
CA ALA A 22 8.41 -5.41 13.18
C ALA A 22 8.82 -4.29 12.22
N ALA A 23 8.14 -4.16 11.08
CA ALA A 23 8.37 -3.08 10.12
C ALA A 23 8.09 -1.69 10.74
N VAL A 24 7.01 -1.56 11.52
CA VAL A 24 6.67 -0.29 12.19
C VAL A 24 7.64 0.02 13.32
N ARG A 25 8.07 -0.97 14.11
CA ARG A 25 9.11 -0.80 15.13
C ARG A 25 10.44 -0.37 14.51
N GLY A 26 10.85 -0.98 13.40
CA GLY A 26 12.04 -0.57 12.65
C GLY A 26 11.94 0.88 12.15
N LEU A 27 10.76 1.28 11.67
CA LEU A 27 10.50 2.66 11.26
C LEU A 27 10.60 3.64 12.43
N ALA A 28 9.95 3.36 13.57
CA ALA A 28 9.99 4.21 14.75
C ALA A 28 11.42 4.36 15.30
N ALA A 29 12.17 3.26 15.36
CA ALA A 29 13.57 3.26 15.76
C ALA A 29 14.43 4.11 14.81
N SER A 30 14.14 4.07 13.50
CA SER A 30 14.87 4.85 12.49
C SER A 30 14.69 6.37 12.62
N VAL A 31 13.72 6.85 13.40
CA VAL A 31 13.43 8.29 13.56
C VAL A 31 13.48 8.76 15.03
N ASN A 32 13.89 7.89 15.95
CA ASN A 32 13.94 8.16 17.40
C ASN A 32 12.64 8.82 17.94
N ALA A 33 11.50 8.37 17.46
CA ALA A 33 10.19 8.92 17.84
C ALA A 33 9.59 8.15 19.01
N GLN A 34 8.82 8.84 19.85
CA GLN A 34 8.00 8.21 20.89
C GLN A 34 6.93 7.33 20.24
N SER A 35 7.08 6.02 20.37
CA SER A 35 6.18 5.04 19.77
C SER A 35 5.16 4.50 20.76
N PHE A 36 3.92 4.32 20.31
CA PHE A 36 2.88 3.58 21.02
C PHE A 36 2.43 2.39 20.18
N GLU A 37 2.40 1.19 20.76
CA GLU A 37 1.98 -0.05 20.10
C GLU A 37 0.88 -0.71 20.92
N TYR A 38 -0.23 -1.08 20.27
CA TYR A 38 -1.36 -1.71 20.94
C TYR A 38 -2.14 -2.65 20.00
N LEU A 39 -2.53 -3.82 20.51
CA LEU A 39 -3.44 -4.76 19.84
C LEU A 39 -4.88 -4.53 20.31
N ILE A 40 -5.76 -4.10 19.41
CA ILE A 40 -7.14 -3.78 19.74
C ILE A 40 -8.00 -5.03 19.67
N GLY A 41 -8.65 -5.38 20.79
CA GLY A 41 -9.65 -6.42 20.88
C GLY A 41 -11.07 -5.87 21.01
N ARG A 42 -12.07 -6.75 20.88
CA ARG A 42 -13.49 -6.40 21.02
C ARG A 42 -13.88 -5.86 22.41
N PHE A 43 -13.08 -6.19 23.42
CA PHE A 43 -13.29 -5.79 24.81
C PHE A 43 -12.28 -4.73 25.28
N THR A 44 -11.46 -4.20 24.37
CA THR A 44 -10.50 -3.17 24.72
C THR A 44 -11.23 -1.94 25.24
N GLU A 45 -10.76 -1.43 26.38
CA GLU A 45 -11.29 -0.26 27.03
C GLU A 45 -10.56 1.01 26.56
N PRO A 46 -11.26 2.16 26.48
CA PRO A 46 -10.60 3.43 26.14
C PRO A 46 -9.44 3.80 27.06
N SER A 47 -9.46 3.38 28.33
CA SER A 47 -8.39 3.60 29.31
C SER A 47 -7.05 2.97 28.89
N GLU A 48 -7.10 1.86 28.15
CA GLU A 48 -5.89 1.14 27.71
C GLU A 48 -5.16 1.86 26.58
N LEU A 49 -5.87 2.66 25.76
CA LEU A 49 -5.29 3.43 24.68
C LEU A 49 -5.03 4.90 25.06
N PHE A 50 -5.92 5.50 25.83
CA PHE A 50 -5.94 6.94 26.06
C PHE A 50 -5.65 7.34 27.51
N GLY A 51 -5.41 6.37 28.39
CA GLY A 51 -5.19 6.60 29.81
C GLY A 51 -6.44 6.47 30.67
N ALA A 52 -6.26 5.93 31.88
CA ALA A 52 -7.27 5.91 32.92
C ALA A 52 -7.50 7.32 33.50
N LEU A 53 -8.65 7.54 34.13
CA LEU A 53 -8.91 8.79 34.83
C LEU A 53 -8.10 8.84 36.14
N ASP A 54 -7.53 9.99 36.44
CA ASP A 54 -6.94 10.28 37.75
C ASP A 54 -8.05 10.33 38.81
N LEU A 55 -8.03 9.34 39.71
CA LEU A 55 -9.02 9.19 40.77
C LEU A 55 -8.98 10.35 41.78
N ASN A 56 -7.83 10.99 41.99
CA ASN A 56 -7.72 12.13 42.90
C ASN A 56 -8.34 13.38 42.27
N ALA A 57 -8.03 13.64 40.99
CA ALA A 57 -8.67 14.71 40.24
C ALA A 57 -10.19 14.53 40.14
N LEU A 58 -10.63 13.28 39.98
CA LEU A 58 -12.06 12.95 39.88
C LEU A 58 -12.82 13.22 41.19
N LYS A 59 -12.19 12.99 42.35
CA LYS A 59 -12.77 13.35 43.66
C LYS A 59 -13.04 14.86 43.77
N ASP A 60 -12.22 15.68 43.11
CA ASP A 60 -12.38 17.13 43.01
C ASP A 60 -13.30 17.56 41.86
N GLY A 61 -14.01 16.61 41.22
CA GLY A 61 -14.93 16.86 40.11
C GLY A 61 -14.24 17.13 38.76
N LYS A 62 -12.93 16.89 38.63
CA LYS A 62 -12.17 17.11 37.40
C LYS A 62 -11.99 15.82 36.62
N ILE A 63 -12.27 15.86 35.32
CA ILE A 63 -12.06 14.74 34.39
C ILE A 63 -10.67 14.88 33.76
N LEU A 64 -9.66 14.30 34.41
CA LEU A 64 -8.28 14.33 33.92
C LEU A 64 -7.79 12.90 33.64
N PRO A 65 -7.50 12.53 32.37
CA PRO A 65 -6.87 11.26 32.04
C PRO A 65 -5.34 11.31 32.28
N VAL A 66 -4.77 10.17 32.67
CA VAL A 66 -3.31 9.97 32.78
C VAL A 66 -2.79 9.52 31.42
N THR A 67 -2.31 10.47 30.60
CA THR A 67 -1.90 10.22 29.21
C THR A 67 -0.43 9.84 29.02
N GLU A 68 0.36 9.85 30.10
CA GLU A 68 1.79 9.54 30.04
C GLU A 68 2.02 8.13 29.49
N GLY A 69 2.82 8.04 28.42
CA GLY A 69 3.11 6.77 27.74
C GLY A 69 1.95 6.20 26.92
N MET A 70 0.85 6.95 26.76
CA MET A 70 -0.35 6.53 26.03
C MET A 70 -0.42 7.16 24.64
N LEU A 71 -1.35 6.69 23.81
CA LEU A 71 -1.51 7.16 22.42
C LEU A 71 -1.61 8.69 22.25
N PRO A 72 -2.28 9.47 23.14
CA PRO A 72 -2.35 10.92 22.99
C PRO A 72 -0.98 11.62 22.96
N GLU A 73 0.06 11.04 23.56
CA GLU A 73 1.42 11.59 23.63
C GLU A 73 2.38 10.99 22.60
N ALA A 74 1.96 9.95 21.87
CA ALA A 74 2.80 9.27 20.90
C ALA A 74 3.04 10.09 19.63
N GLU A 75 4.25 9.99 19.07
CA GLU A 75 4.62 10.56 17.77
C GLU A 75 4.39 9.55 16.63
N VAL A 76 4.58 8.26 16.90
CA VAL A 76 4.27 7.18 15.96
C VAL A 76 3.42 6.14 16.67
N ALA A 77 2.28 5.79 16.08
CA ALA A 77 1.41 4.77 16.64
C ALA A 77 1.32 3.53 15.75
N PHE A 78 1.32 2.34 16.34
CA PHE A 78 0.95 1.09 15.71
C PHE A 78 -0.28 0.53 16.41
N LEU A 79 -1.38 0.40 15.67
CA LEU A 79 -2.65 -0.13 16.18
C LEU A 79 -3.01 -1.38 15.39
N ASP A 80 -2.78 -2.55 15.97
CA ASP A 80 -3.14 -3.82 15.36
C ASP A 80 -4.61 -4.15 15.62
N GLU A 81 -5.23 -4.86 14.67
CA GLU A 81 -6.68 -5.13 14.65
C GLU A 81 -7.55 -3.87 14.84
N ILE A 82 -7.19 -2.78 14.16
CA ILE A 82 -7.74 -1.45 14.42
C ILE A 82 -9.27 -1.35 14.26
N PHE A 83 -9.87 -2.22 13.45
CA PHE A 83 -11.31 -2.24 13.22
C PHE A 83 -12.11 -3.00 14.29
N LEU A 84 -11.45 -3.71 15.23
CA LEU A 84 -12.13 -4.40 16.33
C LEU A 84 -12.50 -3.47 17.50
N GLY A 85 -12.04 -2.22 17.47
CA GLY A 85 -12.30 -1.24 18.52
C GLY A 85 -13.79 -0.91 18.66
N SER A 86 -14.23 -0.63 19.88
CA SER A 86 -15.58 -0.14 20.14
C SER A 86 -15.81 1.23 19.48
N THR A 87 -17.07 1.60 19.25
CA THR A 87 -17.45 2.92 18.69
C THR A 87 -16.84 4.08 19.47
N ALA A 88 -16.70 3.95 20.80
CA ALA A 88 -16.07 4.95 21.65
C ALA A 88 -14.56 5.11 21.35
N ILE A 89 -13.85 4.00 21.12
CA ILE A 89 -12.44 4.01 20.72
C ILE A 89 -12.30 4.64 19.34
N LEU A 90 -13.07 4.17 18.35
CA LEU A 90 -12.97 4.65 16.96
C LEU A 90 -13.24 6.15 16.85
N ASN A 91 -14.27 6.67 17.54
CA ASN A 91 -14.56 8.10 17.56
C ASN A 91 -13.44 8.93 18.21
N THR A 92 -12.83 8.42 19.28
CA THR A 92 -11.70 9.08 19.92
C THR A 92 -10.46 9.06 19.02
N LEU A 93 -10.20 7.93 18.34
CA LEU A 93 -9.15 7.81 17.34
C LEU A 93 -9.37 8.80 16.19
N LEU A 94 -10.61 9.02 15.73
CA LEU A 94 -10.89 10.03 14.69
C LEU A 94 -10.42 11.44 15.09
N GLY A 95 -10.61 11.83 16.35
CA GLY A 95 -10.13 13.12 16.86
C GLY A 95 -8.60 13.22 16.82
N ILE A 96 -7.90 12.15 17.24
CA ILE A 96 -6.44 12.10 17.25
C ILE A 96 -5.87 12.05 15.84
N LEU A 97 -6.38 11.17 14.97
CA LEU A 97 -5.87 11.00 13.60
C LEU A 97 -6.10 12.27 12.75
N ASN A 98 -7.30 12.86 12.82
CA ASN A 98 -7.67 13.96 11.94
C ASN A 98 -7.34 15.34 12.51
N GLU A 99 -7.83 15.64 13.72
CA GLU A 99 -7.70 16.97 14.33
C GLU A 99 -6.38 17.12 15.09
N ARG A 100 -5.66 16.01 15.32
CA ARG A 100 -4.48 15.96 16.21
C ARG A 100 -4.82 16.45 17.61
N VAL A 101 -6.02 16.14 18.08
CA VAL A 101 -6.51 16.54 19.40
C VAL A 101 -7.17 15.35 20.08
N TYR A 102 -6.77 15.12 21.33
CA TYR A 102 -7.47 14.22 22.23
C TYR A 102 -8.38 15.03 23.15
N ARG A 103 -9.65 14.63 23.27
CA ARG A 103 -10.65 15.27 24.13
C ARG A 103 -11.30 14.25 25.05
N ARG A 104 -11.40 14.59 26.34
CA ARG A 104 -12.16 13.80 27.32
C ARG A 104 -12.83 14.72 28.33
N GLY A 105 -14.13 14.93 28.17
CA GLY A 105 -14.86 15.92 28.95
C GLY A 105 -14.29 17.32 28.71
N GLN A 106 -13.80 17.98 29.77
CA GLN A 106 -13.17 19.30 29.70
C GLN A 106 -11.67 19.23 29.37
N PHE A 107 -11.05 18.05 29.45
CA PHE A 107 -9.65 17.88 29.12
C PHE A 107 -9.46 17.87 27.60
N MET A 108 -8.51 18.67 27.13
CA MET A 108 -8.09 18.73 25.74
C MET A 108 -6.58 18.84 25.67
N VAL A 109 -5.95 17.99 24.87
CA VAL A 109 -4.51 18.06 24.57
C VAL A 109 -4.29 17.89 23.09
N ARG A 110 -3.31 18.61 22.55
CA ARG A 110 -2.86 18.42 21.17
C ARG A 110 -1.92 17.21 21.12
N SER A 111 -2.25 16.25 20.26
CA SER A 111 -1.40 15.08 20.06
C SER A 111 -0.20 15.43 19.17
N PRO A 112 1.03 14.98 19.52
CA PRO A 112 2.22 15.16 18.69
C PRO A 112 2.31 14.13 17.56
N LEU A 113 1.32 13.24 17.43
CA LEU A 113 1.27 12.18 16.44
C LEU A 113 1.67 12.70 15.06
N LEU A 114 2.68 12.08 14.46
CA LEU A 114 3.16 12.32 13.11
C LEU A 114 2.43 11.38 12.16
N SER A 115 2.45 10.08 12.45
CA SER A 115 1.78 9.05 11.66
C SER A 115 1.27 7.91 12.55
N CYS A 116 0.23 7.24 12.08
CA CYS A 116 -0.35 6.06 12.69
C CYS A 116 -0.36 4.99 11.62
N VAL A 117 0.11 3.82 11.97
CA VAL A 117 0.01 2.61 11.15
C VAL A 117 -1.06 1.73 11.77
N GLY A 118 -2.22 1.68 11.14
CA GLY A 118 -3.26 0.73 11.49
C GLY A 118 -2.99 -0.60 10.79
N ALA A 119 -3.23 -1.72 11.47
CA ALA A 119 -3.19 -3.04 10.85
C ALA A 119 -4.51 -3.78 11.07
N SER A 120 -4.84 -4.66 10.12
CA SER A 120 -5.97 -5.57 10.20
C SER A 120 -5.74 -6.74 9.25
N ASN A 121 -6.39 -7.88 9.51
CA ASN A 121 -6.37 -9.00 8.57
C ASN A 121 -7.25 -8.74 7.34
N HIS A 122 -8.37 -8.03 7.53
CA HIS A 122 -9.33 -7.75 6.48
C HIS A 122 -9.79 -6.28 6.55
N LEU A 123 -10.26 -5.77 5.41
CA LEU A 123 -10.98 -4.50 5.39
C LEU A 123 -12.39 -4.70 5.94
N PRO A 124 -12.97 -3.69 6.58
CA PRO A 124 -14.31 -3.79 7.12
C PRO A 124 -15.36 -3.70 6.01
N GLU A 125 -16.46 -4.45 6.17
CA GLU A 125 -17.61 -4.41 5.26
C GLU A 125 -18.64 -3.33 5.67
N ASP A 126 -18.60 -2.86 6.92
CA ASP A 126 -19.50 -1.83 7.45
C ASP A 126 -19.13 -0.43 6.92
N GLY A 127 -20.12 0.31 6.41
CA GLY A 127 -19.95 1.68 5.93
C GLY A 127 -19.39 2.67 6.97
N LEU A 128 -19.70 2.50 8.27
CA LEU A 128 -19.13 3.33 9.32
C LEU A 128 -17.61 3.11 9.45
N LEU A 129 -17.19 1.85 9.39
CA LEU A 129 -15.78 1.49 9.45
C LEU A 129 -15.05 1.84 8.15
N ALA A 130 -15.73 1.82 7.00
CA ALA A 130 -15.18 2.35 5.75
C ALA A 130 -14.91 3.86 5.83
N ALA A 131 -15.80 4.64 6.45
CA ALA A 131 -15.56 6.08 6.68
C ALA A 131 -14.40 6.35 7.65
N PHE A 132 -14.16 5.44 8.60
CA PHE A 132 -12.97 5.45 9.46
C PHE A 132 -11.71 5.06 8.67
N ALA A 133 -11.77 4.00 7.86
CA ALA A 133 -10.68 3.54 7.00
C ALA A 133 -10.27 4.63 6.00
N ASP A 134 -11.20 5.47 5.53
CA ASP A 134 -10.89 6.59 4.65
C ASP A 134 -9.86 7.54 5.28
N ARG A 135 -9.73 7.62 6.62
CA ARG A 135 -8.74 8.49 7.31
C ARG A 135 -7.30 8.05 7.12
N PHE A 136 -7.08 6.82 6.67
CA PHE A 136 -5.78 6.34 6.23
C PHE A 136 -5.60 6.70 4.76
N LEU A 137 -4.61 7.55 4.48
CA LEU A 137 -4.34 7.99 3.12
C LEU A 137 -3.82 6.83 2.26
N PHE A 138 -2.91 6.04 2.83
CA PHE A 138 -2.31 4.89 2.15
C PHE A 138 -2.85 3.58 2.71
N THR A 139 -3.06 2.61 1.83
CA THR A 139 -3.34 1.22 2.13
C THR A 139 -2.36 0.34 1.37
N HIS A 140 -1.68 -0.53 2.10
CA HIS A 140 -0.79 -1.53 1.53
C HIS A 140 -1.24 -2.93 1.94
N PHE A 141 -1.40 -3.79 0.95
CA PHE A 141 -1.71 -5.20 1.16
C PHE A 141 -0.40 -5.96 1.32
N VAL A 142 -0.24 -6.58 2.48
CA VAL A 142 0.98 -7.33 2.85
C VAL A 142 0.69 -8.81 2.67
N ASP A 143 1.48 -9.46 1.83
CA ASP A 143 1.44 -10.91 1.63
C ASP A 143 2.60 -11.59 2.37
N PRO A 144 2.49 -12.90 2.66
CA PRO A 144 3.66 -13.69 3.03
C PRO A 144 4.77 -13.55 1.98
N VAL A 145 6.01 -13.69 2.44
CA VAL A 145 7.18 -13.61 1.56
C VAL A 145 7.13 -14.74 0.54
N ASP A 146 7.38 -14.42 -0.73
CA ASP A 146 7.42 -15.39 -1.83
C ASP A 146 8.62 -16.36 -1.67
N ASP A 147 8.49 -17.57 -2.23
CA ASP A 147 9.54 -18.60 -2.17
C ASP A 147 10.91 -18.10 -2.65
N ALA A 148 10.94 -17.20 -3.63
CA ALA A 148 12.16 -16.60 -4.17
C ALA A 148 12.94 -15.77 -3.13
N GLU A 149 12.25 -15.23 -2.13
CA GLU A 149 12.82 -14.37 -1.09
C GLU A 149 12.96 -15.11 0.26
N LEU A 150 12.50 -16.36 0.35
CA LEU A 150 12.51 -17.15 1.58
C LEU A 150 13.90 -17.25 2.22
N GLN A 151 14.96 -17.44 1.42
CA GLN A 151 16.33 -17.49 1.94
C GLN A 151 16.74 -16.17 2.60
N GLN A 152 16.33 -15.02 2.04
CA GLN A 152 16.62 -13.72 2.62
C GLN A 152 15.85 -13.52 3.93
N LEU A 153 14.57 -13.92 3.96
CA LEU A 153 13.75 -13.90 5.18
C LEU A 153 14.39 -14.73 6.30
N LEU A 154 14.79 -15.97 6.02
CA LEU A 154 15.42 -16.86 7.01
C LEU A 154 16.74 -16.30 7.52
N THR A 155 17.55 -15.71 6.62
CA THR A 155 18.82 -15.08 6.98
C THR A 155 18.60 -13.87 7.88
N ALA A 156 17.67 -12.97 7.51
CA ALA A 156 17.33 -11.79 8.28
C ALA A 156 16.74 -12.14 9.65
N GLY A 157 15.78 -13.09 9.68
CA GLY A 157 15.15 -13.55 10.92
C GLY A 157 16.14 -14.23 11.86
N TRP A 158 17.08 -15.03 11.36
CA TRP A 158 18.14 -15.60 12.19
C TRP A 158 19.09 -14.53 12.73
N GLY A 159 19.42 -13.51 11.91
CA GLY A 159 20.22 -12.37 12.34
C GLY A 159 19.56 -11.58 13.48
N GLU A 160 18.24 -11.37 13.41
CA GLU A 160 17.47 -10.73 14.48
C GLU A 160 17.47 -11.56 15.77
N LEU A 161 17.23 -12.88 15.67
CA LEU A 161 17.22 -13.79 16.82
C LEU A 161 18.58 -13.92 17.51
N THR A 162 19.67 -13.85 16.74
CA THR A 162 21.04 -13.96 17.25
C THR A 162 21.65 -12.63 17.68
N GLY A 163 20.94 -11.51 17.45
CA GLY A 163 21.45 -10.16 17.72
C GLY A 163 22.60 -9.75 16.80
N VAL A 164 22.85 -10.50 15.73
CA VAL A 164 23.88 -10.20 14.70
C VAL A 164 23.29 -9.34 13.58
N SER A 165 22.28 -8.54 13.90
CA SER A 165 21.72 -7.59 12.95
C SER A 165 22.78 -6.51 12.65
N GLY A 166 23.02 -6.24 11.38
CA GLY A 166 24.02 -5.25 10.94
C GLY A 166 23.84 -3.92 11.65
N ALA A 167 24.93 -3.17 11.83
CA ALA A 167 24.92 -1.90 12.56
C ALA A 167 23.74 -1.03 12.11
N ALA A 168 22.75 -0.86 13.00
CA ALA A 168 21.59 -0.04 12.71
C ALA A 168 22.09 1.37 12.36
N ALA A 169 21.65 1.89 11.21
CA ALA A 169 21.96 3.25 10.83
C ALA A 169 21.51 4.19 11.96
N ALA A 170 22.31 5.23 12.23
CA ALA A 170 21.98 6.21 13.26
C ALA A 170 20.56 6.75 12.99
N PRO A 171 19.68 6.81 14.01
CA PRO A 171 18.32 7.32 13.83
C PRO A 171 18.33 8.72 13.24
N MET A 172 17.44 8.95 12.27
CA MET A 172 17.19 10.26 11.72
C MET A 172 16.68 11.19 12.82
N PRO A 173 17.33 12.36 13.04
CA PRO A 173 16.84 13.33 14.01
C PRO A 173 15.46 13.87 13.63
N ARG A 174 14.61 14.12 14.64
CA ARG A 174 13.28 14.74 14.45
C ARG A 174 13.32 16.04 13.66
N SER A 175 14.36 16.87 13.85
CA SER A 175 14.54 18.13 13.12
C SER A 175 14.64 17.94 11.60
N VAL A 176 15.18 16.81 11.14
CA VAL A 176 15.24 16.47 9.71
C VAL A 176 13.83 16.15 9.20
N LEU A 177 13.05 15.37 9.95
CA LEU A 177 11.65 15.10 9.59
C LEU A 177 10.81 16.38 9.54
N ASP A 178 10.98 17.29 10.50
CA ASP A 178 10.27 18.57 10.51
C ASP A 178 10.70 19.45 9.32
N THR A 179 11.97 19.41 8.93
CA THR A 179 12.47 20.10 7.73
C THR A 179 11.88 19.52 6.45
N LEU A 180 11.81 18.19 6.33
CA LEU A 180 11.17 17.52 5.21
C LEU A 180 9.66 17.80 5.16
N HIS A 181 8.99 17.82 6.32
CA HIS A 181 7.58 18.18 6.42
C HIS A 181 7.34 19.63 5.99
N ALA A 182 8.19 20.58 6.36
CA ALA A 182 8.05 21.96 5.89
C ALA A 182 8.37 22.07 4.38
N GLY A 183 9.41 21.38 3.93
CA GLY A 183 9.91 21.44 2.55
C GLY A 183 8.92 20.91 1.52
N HIS A 184 8.21 19.81 1.80
CA HIS A 184 7.30 19.24 0.80
C HIS A 184 6.13 20.18 0.46
N LEU A 185 5.72 21.05 1.37
CA LEU A 185 4.64 22.02 1.12
C LEU A 185 5.07 23.17 0.20
N ALA A 186 6.38 23.37 -0.01
CA ALA A 186 6.93 24.39 -0.88
C ALA A 186 7.12 23.91 -2.33
N ILE A 187 6.91 22.62 -2.61
CA ILE A 187 7.03 22.04 -3.95
C ILE A 187 5.92 22.57 -4.85
N ASP A 188 6.30 22.98 -6.05
CA ASP A 188 5.35 23.37 -7.08
C ASP A 188 4.60 22.15 -7.64
N ILE A 189 3.28 22.13 -7.48
CA ILE A 189 2.38 21.05 -7.89
C ILE A 189 1.61 21.41 -9.17
N ASP A 190 1.67 22.65 -9.64
CA ASP A 190 0.92 23.09 -10.81
C ASP A 190 1.22 22.25 -12.06
N PRO A 191 2.49 21.86 -12.37
CA PRO A 191 2.80 21.11 -13.59
C PRO A 191 2.19 19.71 -13.66
N VAL A 192 2.00 19.04 -12.52
CA VAL A 192 1.42 17.68 -12.48
C VAL A 192 -0.10 17.68 -12.31
N ARG A 193 -0.72 18.82 -11.97
CA ARG A 193 -2.13 18.88 -11.57
C ARG A 193 -3.09 18.33 -12.64
N GLU A 194 -2.84 18.61 -13.92
CA GLU A 194 -3.68 18.11 -15.02
C GLU A 194 -3.54 16.60 -15.20
N ALA A 195 -2.31 16.08 -15.19
CA ALA A 195 -2.03 14.65 -15.27
C ALA A 195 -2.61 13.89 -14.07
N TYR A 196 -2.48 14.46 -12.87
CA TYR A 196 -3.09 13.93 -11.65
C TYR A 196 -4.63 13.88 -11.75
N ALA A 197 -5.26 14.98 -12.19
CA ALA A 197 -6.70 15.02 -12.38
C ALA A 197 -7.18 14.02 -13.45
N HIS A 198 -6.37 13.78 -14.49
CA HIS A 198 -6.62 12.75 -15.49
C HIS A 198 -6.58 11.34 -14.89
N CYS A 199 -5.58 11.03 -14.07
CA CYS A 199 -5.51 9.77 -13.34
C CYS A 199 -6.76 9.58 -12.48
N LEU A 200 -7.17 10.58 -11.67
CA LEU A 200 -8.38 10.49 -10.86
C LEU A 200 -9.66 10.23 -11.69
N ARG A 201 -9.77 10.82 -12.89
CA ARG A 201 -10.90 10.54 -13.80
C ARG A 201 -10.87 9.10 -14.30
N LYS A 202 -9.69 8.58 -14.70
CA LYS A 202 -9.52 7.17 -15.07
C LYS A 202 -9.96 6.23 -13.93
N LEU A 203 -9.53 6.50 -12.70
CA LEU A 203 -9.93 5.72 -11.52
C LEU A 203 -11.45 5.69 -11.32
N ARG A 204 -12.12 6.84 -11.48
CA ARG A 204 -13.58 6.92 -11.38
C ARG A 204 -14.30 6.11 -12.46
N LEU A 205 -13.78 6.08 -13.68
CA LEU A 205 -14.33 5.27 -14.77
C LEU A 205 -14.23 3.76 -14.50
N LEU A 206 -13.16 3.34 -13.82
CA LEU A 206 -12.98 1.97 -13.33
C LEU A 206 -13.90 1.63 -12.13
N GLY A 207 -14.61 2.61 -11.58
CA GLY A 207 -15.44 2.43 -10.38
C GLY A 207 -14.66 2.50 -9.07
N VAL A 208 -13.40 2.95 -9.10
CA VAL A 208 -12.58 3.16 -7.91
C VAL A 208 -12.94 4.50 -7.28
N VAL A 209 -13.50 4.44 -6.07
CA VAL A 209 -13.91 5.63 -5.32
C VAL A 209 -12.75 6.13 -4.47
N ILE A 210 -12.18 7.27 -4.86
CA ILE A 210 -11.25 8.05 -4.03
C ILE A 210 -12.00 9.27 -3.52
N SER A 211 -12.11 9.41 -2.19
CA SER A 211 -12.79 10.55 -1.57
C SER A 211 -12.11 11.88 -1.93
N ASP A 212 -12.87 12.98 -1.87
CA ASP A 212 -12.30 14.32 -2.10
C ASP A 212 -11.17 14.63 -1.09
N ARG A 213 -11.32 14.15 0.16
CA ARG A 213 -10.28 14.23 1.18
C ARG A 213 -8.99 13.61 0.69
N LYS A 214 -9.04 12.33 0.29
CA LYS A 214 -7.87 11.61 -0.23
C LYS A 214 -7.31 12.28 -1.49
N SER A 215 -8.19 12.71 -2.39
CA SER A 215 -7.82 13.38 -3.63
C SER A 215 -7.00 14.66 -3.38
N VAL A 216 -7.33 15.42 -2.34
CA VAL A 216 -6.56 16.61 -1.94
C VAL A 216 -5.29 16.23 -1.17
N GLN A 217 -5.38 15.32 -0.20
CA GLN A 217 -4.22 14.92 0.61
C GLN A 217 -3.13 14.22 -0.21
N ALA A 218 -3.48 13.54 -1.31
CA ALA A 218 -2.52 12.95 -2.24
C ALA A 218 -1.55 13.96 -2.84
N LEU A 219 -1.95 15.23 -2.99
CA LEU A 219 -1.06 16.27 -3.50
C LEU A 219 0.16 16.44 -2.57
N LYS A 220 -0.02 16.27 -1.26
CA LYS A 220 1.11 16.23 -0.31
C LYS A 220 2.03 15.05 -0.59
N ALA A 221 1.45 13.87 -0.89
CA ALA A 221 2.22 12.66 -1.19
C ALA A 221 3.05 12.82 -2.46
N ILE A 222 2.45 13.39 -3.52
CA ILE A 222 3.12 13.69 -4.79
C ILE A 222 4.22 14.73 -4.58
N ALA A 223 3.94 15.80 -3.82
CA ALA A 223 4.92 16.82 -3.46
C ALA A 223 6.11 16.23 -2.70
N ALA A 224 5.85 15.38 -1.70
CA ALA A 224 6.91 14.72 -0.95
C ALA A 224 7.68 13.71 -1.81
N ALA A 225 7.05 13.02 -2.76
CA ALA A 225 7.75 12.17 -3.72
C ALA A 225 8.71 12.98 -4.59
N ALA A 226 8.27 14.13 -5.12
CA ALA A 226 9.10 15.05 -5.91
C ALA A 226 10.29 15.60 -5.11
N MET A 227 10.03 16.02 -3.86
CA MET A 227 11.08 16.49 -2.96
C MET A 227 12.13 15.40 -2.69
N LEU A 228 11.69 14.15 -2.45
CA LEU A 228 12.59 13.00 -2.23
C LEU A 228 13.35 12.60 -3.50
N ARG A 229 12.81 12.91 -4.69
CA ARG A 229 13.52 12.82 -5.97
C ARG A 229 14.54 13.94 -6.17
N GLY A 230 14.53 14.97 -5.32
CA GLY A 230 15.41 16.14 -5.40
C GLY A 230 14.90 17.25 -6.31
N SER A 231 13.62 17.20 -6.71
CA SER A 231 12.98 18.23 -7.53
C SER A 231 12.28 19.30 -6.67
N GLN A 232 12.20 20.53 -7.17
CA GLN A 232 11.39 21.61 -6.60
C GLN A 232 9.99 21.72 -7.24
N SER A 233 9.70 20.87 -8.23
CA SER A 233 8.43 20.80 -8.92
C SER A 233 8.04 19.33 -9.15
N ALA A 234 6.78 19.01 -8.91
CA ALA A 234 6.25 17.67 -9.10
C ALA A 234 5.95 17.39 -10.57
N GLY A 235 6.32 16.20 -11.02
CA GLY A 235 6.08 15.71 -12.38
C GLY A 235 5.30 14.40 -12.41
N ILE A 236 5.15 13.85 -13.61
CA ILE A 236 4.48 12.55 -13.83
C ILE A 236 5.22 11.40 -13.11
N GLU A 237 6.52 11.56 -12.88
CA GLU A 237 7.39 10.62 -12.18
C GLU A 237 7.00 10.46 -10.69
N ASP A 238 6.21 11.39 -10.17
CA ASP A 238 5.83 11.47 -8.75
C ASP A 238 4.38 11.01 -8.51
N LEU A 239 3.68 10.48 -9.53
CA LEU A 239 2.28 10.05 -9.46
C LEU A 239 2.07 8.67 -8.83
N TRP A 240 3.14 7.88 -8.67
CA TRP A 240 3.10 6.52 -8.13
C TRP A 240 2.43 6.36 -6.75
N PRO A 241 2.37 7.35 -5.83
CA PRO A 241 1.66 7.20 -4.57
C PRO A 241 0.16 6.90 -4.73
N LEU A 242 -0.43 7.25 -5.87
CA LEU A 242 -1.83 6.96 -6.22
C LEU A 242 -2.17 5.47 -6.10
N ALA A 243 -1.25 4.59 -6.50
CA ALA A 243 -1.45 3.14 -6.43
C ALA A 243 -1.76 2.69 -5.00
N PHE A 244 -1.20 3.38 -3.99
CA PHE A 244 -1.39 3.02 -2.59
C PHE A 244 -2.61 3.67 -1.94
N MET A 245 -3.41 4.47 -2.64
CA MET A 245 -4.59 5.13 -2.04
C MET A 245 -5.87 4.28 -2.12
N VAL A 246 -5.84 3.24 -2.93
CA VAL A 246 -6.96 2.32 -3.19
C VAL A 246 -7.09 1.33 -2.04
N GLN A 247 -8.25 1.28 -1.41
CA GLN A 247 -8.55 0.41 -0.26
C GLN A 247 -9.33 -0.84 -0.69
N ASN A 248 -8.87 -1.48 -1.75
CA ASN A 248 -9.38 -2.76 -2.21
C ASN A 248 -8.23 -3.44 -2.97
N ARG A 249 -7.99 -4.73 -2.70
CA ARG A 249 -6.83 -5.45 -3.21
C ARG A 249 -6.88 -5.58 -4.73
N ASP A 250 -8.02 -6.03 -5.25
CA ASP A 250 -8.21 -6.30 -6.68
C ASP A 250 -8.20 -4.98 -7.46
N GLN A 251 -8.93 -3.97 -6.98
CA GLN A 251 -8.91 -2.65 -7.59
C GLN A 251 -7.52 -2.00 -7.53
N GLN A 252 -6.74 -2.23 -6.46
CA GLN A 252 -5.37 -1.69 -6.40
C GLN A 252 -4.49 -2.30 -7.50
N HIS A 253 -4.71 -3.56 -7.87
CA HIS A 253 -4.03 -4.19 -8.99
C HIS A 253 -4.52 -3.63 -10.33
N GLU A 254 -5.83 -3.55 -10.56
CA GLU A 254 -6.41 -2.94 -11.78
C GLU A 254 -5.96 -1.50 -12.00
N VAL A 255 -5.83 -0.71 -10.92
CA VAL A 255 -5.36 0.68 -10.98
C VAL A 255 -3.93 0.79 -11.45
N ARG A 256 -3.06 -0.14 -11.05
CA ARG A 256 -1.67 -0.15 -11.50
C ARG A 256 -1.57 -0.47 -12.99
N GLU A 257 -2.42 -1.37 -13.49
CA GLU A 257 -2.52 -1.69 -14.91
C GLU A 257 -3.09 -0.51 -15.71
N LEU A 258 -4.18 0.11 -15.23
CA LEU A 258 -4.82 1.25 -15.88
C LEU A 258 -3.91 2.48 -16.01
N LEU A 259 -3.05 2.69 -15.01
CA LEU A 259 -2.11 3.81 -14.95
C LEU A 259 -0.70 3.42 -15.43
N ALA A 260 -0.50 2.25 -16.03
CA ALA A 260 0.83 1.77 -16.42
C ALA A 260 1.55 2.76 -17.37
N GLU A 261 0.83 3.39 -18.30
CA GLU A 261 1.39 4.38 -19.21
C GLU A 261 1.82 5.66 -18.47
N GLU A 262 0.99 6.19 -17.57
CA GLU A 262 1.32 7.36 -16.77
C GLU A 262 2.46 7.08 -15.77
N LEU A 263 2.48 5.89 -15.19
CA LEU A 263 3.46 5.50 -14.17
C LEU A 263 4.75 4.95 -14.77
N ARG A 264 4.87 4.81 -16.10
CA ARG A 264 6.09 4.28 -16.75
C ARG A 264 7.36 5.08 -16.43
N PHE A 265 7.21 6.36 -16.13
CA PHE A 265 8.31 7.26 -15.77
C PHE A 265 8.46 7.43 -14.26
N ALA A 266 7.68 6.72 -13.44
CA ALA A 266 7.77 6.83 -12.01
C ALA A 266 9.18 6.48 -11.53
N SER A 267 9.75 7.35 -10.72
CA SER A 267 11.12 7.20 -10.24
C SER A 267 11.30 7.89 -8.90
N ASN A 268 11.93 7.21 -7.95
CA ASN A 268 12.30 7.80 -6.68
C ASN A 268 13.55 7.10 -6.16
N PRO A 269 14.68 7.82 -5.99
CA PRO A 269 15.93 7.23 -5.55
C PRO A 269 15.89 6.78 -4.08
N VAL A 270 15.00 7.36 -3.26
CA VAL A 270 14.87 7.04 -1.83
C VAL A 270 13.86 5.92 -1.60
N LEU A 271 12.74 5.93 -2.31
CA LEU A 271 11.63 4.99 -2.15
C LEU A 271 11.50 4.05 -3.35
N SER A 272 12.63 3.55 -3.84
CA SER A 272 12.70 2.69 -5.03
C SER A 272 11.80 1.45 -4.91
N GLY A 273 11.79 0.78 -3.76
CA GLY A 273 10.90 -0.36 -3.52
C GLY A 273 9.41 -0.01 -3.63
N SER A 274 9.00 1.16 -3.13
CA SER A 274 7.63 1.65 -3.26
C SER A 274 7.27 2.01 -4.69
N VAL A 275 8.21 2.57 -5.46
CA VAL A 275 8.02 2.83 -6.89
C VAL A 275 7.87 1.52 -7.65
N ILE A 276 8.76 0.55 -7.44
CA ILE A 276 8.67 -0.78 -8.05
C ILE A 276 7.32 -1.45 -7.73
N ALA A 277 6.85 -1.32 -6.49
CA ALA A 277 5.55 -1.80 -6.04
C ALA A 277 4.36 -0.90 -6.46
N ALA A 278 4.58 0.27 -7.04
CA ALA A 278 3.49 1.08 -7.61
C ALA A 278 3.39 0.85 -9.10
N THR A 279 4.52 0.65 -9.76
CA THR A 279 4.64 0.37 -11.19
C THR A 279 4.54 -1.11 -11.51
N TYR A 280 4.26 -1.96 -10.51
CA TYR A 280 4.50 -3.42 -10.46
C TYR A 280 4.95 -4.01 -11.80
N GLY A 281 6.28 -4.09 -11.87
CA GLY A 281 7.06 -4.17 -13.08
C GLY A 281 6.54 -5.16 -14.11
N ILE A 282 6.58 -4.71 -15.36
CA ILE A 282 6.70 -5.49 -16.61
C ILE A 282 7.33 -6.88 -16.39
N ALA A 283 8.36 -7.00 -15.54
CA ALA A 283 9.01 -8.25 -15.17
C ALA A 283 8.13 -9.24 -14.36
N ALA A 284 7.40 -8.80 -13.33
CA ALA A 284 6.55 -9.66 -12.50
C ALA A 284 5.24 -10.03 -13.22
N HIS A 285 4.64 -9.07 -13.94
CA HIS A 285 3.51 -9.37 -14.83
C HIS A 285 3.92 -10.32 -15.95
N GLY A 286 5.10 -10.09 -16.55
CA GLY A 286 5.70 -10.98 -17.52
C GLY A 286 5.96 -12.39 -16.96
N ALA A 287 6.51 -12.48 -15.75
CA ALA A 287 6.75 -13.76 -15.08
C ALA A 287 5.45 -14.53 -14.79
N ARG A 288 4.39 -13.83 -14.37
CA ARG A 288 3.07 -14.45 -14.13
C ARG A 288 2.42 -14.96 -15.41
N LEU A 289 2.38 -14.15 -16.47
CA LEU A 289 1.84 -14.59 -17.76
C LEU A 289 2.68 -15.75 -18.34
N THR A 290 3.99 -15.74 -18.07
CA THR A 290 4.90 -16.84 -18.46
C THR A 290 4.53 -18.11 -17.71
N GLN A 291 4.32 -18.04 -16.39
CA GLN A 291 3.93 -19.20 -15.58
C GLN A 291 2.56 -19.75 -15.99
N GLN A 292 1.53 -18.89 -16.13
CA GLN A 292 0.20 -19.29 -16.55
C GLN A 292 0.18 -19.94 -17.94
N GLY A 293 0.98 -19.43 -18.87
CA GLY A 293 1.10 -20.02 -20.19
C GLY A 293 1.78 -21.40 -20.15
N HIS A 294 2.81 -21.59 -19.33
CA HIS A 294 3.39 -22.92 -19.11
C HIS A 294 2.40 -23.91 -18.50
N GLU A 295 1.60 -23.49 -17.52
CA GLU A 295 0.56 -24.33 -16.91
C GLU A 295 -0.53 -24.73 -17.93
N LEU A 296 -0.96 -23.79 -18.77
CA LEU A 296 -1.90 -24.05 -19.87
C LEU A 296 -1.35 -25.04 -20.90
N LEU A 297 -0.06 -24.94 -21.25
CA LEU A 297 0.60 -25.81 -22.21
C LEU A 297 0.95 -27.19 -21.63
N ALA A 298 1.18 -27.30 -20.32
CA ALA A 298 1.55 -28.55 -19.66
C ALA A 298 0.40 -29.58 -19.63
N VAL A 299 -0.85 -29.11 -19.62
CA VAL A 299 -2.04 -29.97 -19.55
C VAL A 299 -2.76 -29.95 -20.89
N LYS A 300 -2.26 -30.74 -21.85
CA LYS A 300 -2.97 -30.93 -23.12
C LYS A 300 -4.23 -31.78 -22.88
N PRO A 301 -5.45 -31.25 -23.10
CA PRO A 301 -6.68 -31.98 -22.80
C PRO A 301 -6.96 -33.10 -23.80
N GLY A 302 -7.84 -34.02 -23.41
CA GLY A 302 -8.44 -35.00 -24.31
C GLY A 302 -9.38 -34.37 -25.34
N THR A 303 -9.83 -35.17 -26.31
CA THR A 303 -10.66 -34.72 -27.46
C THR A 303 -11.95 -34.00 -27.08
N SER A 304 -12.53 -34.26 -25.91
CA SER A 304 -13.78 -33.64 -25.45
C SER A 304 -13.63 -32.21 -24.90
N GLU A 305 -12.42 -31.79 -24.53
CA GLU A 305 -12.15 -30.47 -23.92
C GLU A 305 -11.25 -29.59 -24.80
N MET A 306 -10.95 -30.04 -26.02
CA MET A 306 -10.01 -29.39 -26.95
C MET A 306 -10.45 -27.96 -27.30
N ASP A 307 -11.73 -27.75 -27.64
CA ASP A 307 -12.23 -26.44 -28.05
C ASP A 307 -12.16 -25.42 -26.90
N GLN A 308 -12.45 -25.84 -25.67
CA GLN A 308 -12.35 -24.97 -24.48
C GLN A 308 -10.89 -24.61 -24.17
N TRP A 309 -9.96 -25.51 -24.44
CA TRP A 309 -8.53 -25.26 -24.26
C TRP A 309 -8.00 -24.28 -25.32
N LEU A 310 -8.40 -24.42 -26.58
CA LEU A 310 -8.05 -23.47 -27.64
C LEU A 310 -8.56 -22.05 -27.32
N VAL A 311 -9.79 -21.92 -26.81
CA VAL A 311 -10.32 -20.61 -26.36
C VAL A 311 -9.50 -20.03 -25.20
N LYS A 312 -9.04 -20.85 -24.26
CA LYS A 312 -8.15 -20.40 -23.16
C LYS A 312 -6.79 -19.93 -23.70
N LEU A 313 -6.23 -20.61 -24.70
CA LEU A 313 -4.99 -20.22 -25.36
C LEU A 313 -5.13 -18.89 -26.12
N GLU A 314 -6.22 -18.69 -26.86
CA GLU A 314 -6.52 -17.43 -27.55
C GLU A 314 -6.70 -16.27 -26.56
N THR A 315 -7.45 -16.49 -25.48
CA THR A 315 -7.64 -15.50 -24.42
C THR A 315 -6.31 -15.11 -23.79
N HIS A 316 -5.40 -16.07 -23.58
CA HIS A 316 -4.06 -15.81 -23.04
C HIS A 316 -3.20 -14.98 -24.01
N LEU A 317 -3.29 -15.23 -25.33
CA LEU A 317 -2.61 -14.41 -26.33
C LEU A 317 -3.13 -12.97 -26.37
N VAL A 318 -4.43 -12.76 -26.20
CA VAL A 318 -5.03 -11.42 -26.10
C VAL A 318 -4.46 -10.68 -24.89
N HIS A 319 -4.35 -11.34 -23.74
CA HIS A 319 -3.76 -10.74 -22.54
C HIS A 319 -2.27 -10.40 -22.73
N ILE A 320 -1.48 -11.27 -23.39
CA ILE A 320 -0.08 -10.98 -23.73
C ILE A 320 0.03 -9.77 -24.66
N GLY A 321 -0.80 -9.70 -25.70
CA GLY A 321 -0.80 -8.61 -26.68
C GLY A 321 -1.30 -7.27 -26.11
N ALA A 322 -2.20 -7.30 -25.12
CA ALA A 322 -2.62 -6.11 -24.40
C ALA A 322 -1.54 -5.57 -23.45
N ALA A 323 -0.69 -6.47 -22.92
CA ALA A 323 0.32 -6.13 -21.91
C ALA A 323 1.71 -5.79 -22.48
N PHE A 324 2.08 -6.31 -23.65
CA PHE A 324 3.43 -6.14 -24.22
C PHE A 324 3.40 -5.92 -25.74
N SER A 325 4.16 -4.94 -26.21
CA SER A 325 4.55 -4.84 -27.62
C SER A 325 5.66 -5.85 -27.96
N ASP A 326 5.85 -6.17 -29.24
CA ASP A 326 6.86 -7.13 -29.69
C ASP A 326 8.31 -6.70 -29.34
N ASP A 327 8.54 -5.40 -29.14
CA ASP A 327 9.84 -4.83 -28.76
C ASP A 327 10.07 -4.82 -27.24
N THR A 328 9.01 -4.98 -26.44
CA THR A 328 9.04 -4.84 -24.97
C THR A 328 8.73 -6.13 -24.21
N ILE A 329 8.42 -7.22 -24.92
CA ILE A 329 8.05 -8.51 -24.31
C ILE A 329 9.27 -9.21 -23.67
N PRO A 330 9.18 -9.67 -22.40
CA PRO A 330 10.24 -10.45 -21.77
C PRO A 330 10.54 -11.76 -22.52
N ALA A 331 11.80 -12.18 -22.58
CA ALA A 331 12.23 -13.34 -23.38
C ALA A 331 11.49 -14.65 -23.04
N GLY A 332 11.26 -14.93 -21.75
CA GLY A 332 10.50 -16.11 -21.31
C GLY A 332 9.03 -16.06 -21.74
N LEU A 333 8.41 -14.88 -21.71
CA LEU A 333 7.03 -14.70 -22.16
C LEU A 333 6.90 -14.80 -23.68
N LYS A 334 7.92 -14.31 -24.41
CA LYS A 334 8.01 -14.42 -25.87
C LYS A 334 8.02 -15.89 -26.32
N GLN A 335 8.77 -16.73 -25.63
CA GLN A 335 8.81 -18.17 -25.92
C GLN A 335 7.45 -18.84 -25.72
N VAL A 336 6.77 -18.53 -24.61
CA VAL A 336 5.41 -19.01 -24.33
C VAL A 336 4.41 -18.53 -25.40
N LYS A 337 4.48 -17.25 -25.81
CA LYS A 337 3.65 -16.70 -26.90
C LYS A 337 3.84 -17.50 -28.20
N ASP A 338 5.09 -17.77 -28.57
CA ASP A 338 5.41 -18.53 -29.79
C ASP A 338 4.93 -19.98 -29.72
N ASP A 339 5.01 -20.63 -28.56
CA ASP A 339 4.55 -22.00 -28.36
C ASP A 339 3.02 -22.12 -28.41
N ILE A 340 2.29 -21.13 -27.86
CA ILE A 340 0.82 -21.07 -27.99
C ILE A 340 0.40 -20.88 -29.45
N LEU A 341 1.09 -20.00 -30.20
CA LEU A 341 0.80 -19.77 -31.62
C LEU A 341 0.97 -21.04 -32.47
N LYS A 342 1.91 -21.93 -32.14
CA LYS A 342 2.07 -23.22 -32.85
C LYS A 342 0.87 -24.16 -32.66
N HIS A 343 0.15 -24.05 -31.54
CA HIS A 343 -1.06 -24.85 -31.28
C HIS A 343 -2.31 -24.28 -31.95
N LEU A 344 -2.34 -22.98 -32.24
CA LEU A 344 -3.43 -22.29 -32.92
C LEU A 344 -3.21 -22.16 -34.44
N ALA A 345 -1.98 -22.37 -34.92
CA ALA A 345 -1.68 -22.43 -36.34
C ALA A 345 -2.46 -23.59 -36.99
N PRO A 346 -3.14 -23.37 -38.13
CA PRO A 346 -3.72 -24.47 -38.87
C PRO A 346 -2.61 -25.47 -39.22
N ALA A 347 -2.89 -26.76 -39.03
CA ALA A 347 -2.00 -27.82 -39.47
C ALA A 347 -1.94 -27.78 -41.01
N ASP A 348 -0.99 -27.03 -41.57
CA ASP A 348 -0.80 -26.95 -43.01
C ASP A 348 -0.35 -28.31 -43.53
N GLY A 349 -1.26 -28.98 -44.24
CA GLY A 349 -0.99 -30.27 -44.85
C GLY A 349 -2.16 -31.00 -45.49
N GLN A 350 -3.38 -30.44 -45.60
CA GLN A 350 -4.40 -31.03 -46.46
C GLN A 350 -5.01 -29.99 -47.42
N PRO A 351 -4.99 -30.24 -48.73
CA PRO A 351 -5.59 -29.36 -49.71
C PRO A 351 -7.10 -29.32 -49.53
N VAL A 352 -7.67 -28.12 -49.66
CA VAL A 352 -9.11 -27.90 -49.80
C VAL A 352 -9.57 -28.59 -51.09
N GLU A 353 -10.18 -29.77 -50.98
CA GLU A 353 -10.97 -30.31 -52.08
C GLU A 353 -12.24 -29.48 -52.23
N VAL A 354 -12.26 -28.70 -53.32
CA VAL A 354 -13.47 -28.06 -53.83
C VAL A 354 -14.28 -29.11 -54.57
N HIS A 355 -15.31 -29.65 -53.91
CA HIS A 355 -16.48 -30.23 -54.54
C HIS A 355 -17.68 -29.52 -53.90
N GLY A 356 -18.52 -28.77 -54.61
CA GLY A 356 -19.13 -29.07 -55.89
C GLY A 356 -20.63 -29.11 -55.64
#